data_AF-A0A0L8HEA0-F1
#
_entry.id   AF-A0A0L8HEA0-F1
#
_cell.length_a   1.000
_cell.length_b   1.000
_cell.length_c   1.000
_cell.angle_alpha   90.00
_cell.angle_beta   90.00
_cell.angle_gamma   90.00
#
_symmetry.space_group_name_H-M   'P 1'
#
loop_
_entity.id
_entity.type
_entity.pdbx_description
1 polymer ?
#
loop_
_entity_poly.entity_id
_entity_poly.type
_entity_poly.pdbx_seq_one_letter_code
_entity_poly.pdbx_strand_id
1 'polypeptide(L)'
;MNLIILYHFIFIESSTQIKSLLVHDENITMEIAEIQVSTQNIGSNCTTDIQCPSNSVCTQNSCGIYLCTCRKDFFEIEGFCRKVAGIGSECNSTTVCYPSSTECKPRQRCGCKFPFVLKNGFCVLPGKSIVNEQCTTTADCAAEQHLKCKDGICQCMPGFVLASVKDFYQLPGEMCIPVNSLA
;
A
#
# COMPACT_ATOMS: atom_id res chain seq x y z
N MET A 1 -25.86 -54.42 8.00
CA MET A 1 -26.33 -53.77 6.77
C MET A 1 -25.53 -52.48 6.63
N ASN A 2 -24.55 -52.44 5.72
CA ASN A 2 -23.66 -51.29 5.55
C ASN A 2 -24.44 -50.13 4.92
N LEU A 3 -24.48 -48.99 5.60
CA LEU A 3 -25.05 -47.76 5.05
C LEU A 3 -23.92 -46.95 4.40
N ILE A 4 -23.80 -47.04 3.08
CA ILE A 4 -22.91 -46.20 2.29
C ILE A 4 -23.63 -44.88 2.08
N ILE A 5 -23.25 -43.84 2.82
CA ILE A 5 -23.77 -42.48 2.62
C ILE A 5 -22.94 -41.82 1.50
N LEU A 6 -23.55 -41.62 0.33
CA LEU A 6 -22.97 -40.85 -0.77
C LEU A 6 -23.15 -39.35 -0.47
N TYR A 7 -22.07 -38.67 -0.07
CA TYR A 7 -22.03 -37.21 0.09
C TYR A 7 -22.01 -36.53 -1.28
N HIS A 8 -23.02 -35.72 -1.60
CA HIS A 8 -23.01 -34.87 -2.79
C HIS A 8 -22.79 -33.42 -2.37
N PHE A 9 -21.61 -32.87 -2.71
CA PHE A 9 -21.31 -31.46 -2.54
C PHE A 9 -21.75 -30.71 -3.81
N ILE A 10 -22.60 -29.69 -3.66
CA ILE A 10 -22.94 -28.78 -4.75
C ILE A 10 -22.31 -27.43 -4.41
N PHE A 11 -21.38 -26.98 -5.24
CA PHE A 11 -20.76 -25.65 -5.17
C PHE A 11 -21.52 -24.72 -6.11
N ILE A 12 -22.00 -23.58 -5.61
CA ILE A 12 -22.54 -22.50 -6.43
C ILE A 12 -21.55 -21.34 -6.36
N GLU A 13 -20.87 -21.06 -7.47
CA GLU A 13 -19.97 -19.91 -7.61
C GLU A 13 -20.77 -18.64 -7.95
N SER A 14 -20.66 -17.65 -7.07
CA SER A 14 -20.93 -16.23 -7.35
C SER A 14 -19.77 -15.45 -6.74
N SER A 15 -19.35 -14.35 -7.37
CA SER A 15 -18.08 -13.63 -7.15
C SER A 15 -17.78 -13.14 -5.72
N THR A 16 -18.63 -13.45 -4.75
CA THR A 16 -18.50 -13.06 -3.33
C THR A 16 -19.02 -14.08 -2.31
N GLN A 17 -19.51 -15.27 -2.69
CA GLN A 17 -20.13 -16.21 -1.74
C GLN A 17 -19.92 -17.69 -2.15
N ILE A 18 -19.33 -18.51 -1.28
CA ILE A 18 -19.40 -19.98 -1.35
C ILE A 18 -20.48 -20.43 -0.37
N LYS A 19 -21.57 -21.03 -0.86
CA LYS A 19 -22.60 -21.66 -0.03
C LYS A 19 -22.43 -23.18 -0.09
N SER A 20 -22.23 -23.84 1.07
CA SER A 20 -22.27 -25.30 1.20
C SER A 20 -23.57 -25.73 1.88
N LEU A 21 -24.34 -26.63 1.25
CA LEU A 21 -25.58 -27.19 1.81
C LEU A 21 -25.27 -28.56 2.45
N LEU A 22 -25.49 -28.71 3.76
CA LEU A 22 -25.47 -30.02 4.42
C LEU A 22 -26.91 -30.53 4.52
N VAL A 23 -27.20 -31.67 3.87
CA VAL A 23 -28.50 -32.33 3.98
C VAL A 23 -28.42 -33.37 5.10
N HIS A 24 -29.16 -33.12 6.19
CA HIS A 24 -29.52 -34.14 7.17
C HIS A 24 -31.02 -34.37 7.09
N ASP A 25 -31.41 -35.64 7.23
CA ASP A 25 -32.77 -36.18 7.06
C ASP A 25 -33.89 -35.23 7.50
N GLU A 26 -34.85 -35.03 6.58
CA GLU A 26 -36.17 -34.39 6.70
C GLU A 26 -36.29 -32.99 7.34
N ASN A 27 -35.20 -32.31 7.69
CA ASN A 27 -35.25 -30.90 8.09
C ASN A 27 -34.16 -30.08 7.39
N ILE A 28 -34.58 -29.25 6.43
CA ILE A 28 -33.72 -28.28 5.76
C ILE A 28 -33.50 -27.10 6.73
N THR A 29 -32.51 -27.21 7.62
CA THR A 29 -31.99 -26.04 8.34
C THR A 29 -30.91 -25.39 7.49
N MET A 30 -31.22 -24.23 6.90
CA MET A 30 -30.19 -23.36 6.31
C MET A 30 -29.38 -22.71 7.44
N GLU A 31 -28.31 -23.37 7.90
CA GLU A 31 -27.25 -22.64 8.60
C GLU A 31 -26.41 -21.93 7.54
N ILE A 32 -26.73 -20.64 7.32
CA ILE A 32 -25.83 -19.74 6.61
C ILE A 32 -24.69 -19.46 7.58
N ALA A 33 -23.64 -20.28 7.56
CA ALA A 33 -22.35 -19.83 8.04
C ALA A 33 -21.86 -18.77 7.05
N GLU A 34 -22.11 -17.49 7.36
CA GLU A 34 -21.48 -16.41 6.63
C GLU A 34 -19.97 -16.56 6.80
N ILE A 35 -19.29 -17.12 5.80
CA ILE A 35 -17.83 -17.01 5.71
C ILE A 35 -17.57 -15.55 5.36
N GLN A 36 -17.50 -14.72 6.40
CA GLN A 36 -17.06 -13.33 6.32
C GLN A 36 -15.58 -13.35 5.93
N VAL A 37 -15.28 -13.46 4.62
CA VAL A 37 -13.95 -13.14 4.09
C VAL A 37 -13.82 -11.62 4.16
N SER A 38 -13.66 -11.11 5.38
CA SER A 38 -13.22 -9.75 5.61
C SER A 38 -11.76 -9.71 5.20
N THR A 39 -11.49 -9.38 3.94
CA THR A 39 -10.14 -8.96 3.54
C THR A 39 -9.83 -7.71 4.34
N GLN A 40 -9.01 -7.85 5.38
CA GLN A 40 -8.70 -6.74 6.25
C GLN A 40 -7.86 -5.69 5.51
N ASN A 41 -7.71 -4.50 6.08
CA ASN A 41 -6.80 -3.49 5.55
C ASN A 41 -5.35 -3.75 6.01
N ILE A 42 -4.38 -3.16 5.32
CA ILE A 42 -3.00 -3.12 5.82
C ILE A 42 -2.96 -2.49 7.22
N GLY A 43 -2.16 -3.09 8.10
CA GLY A 43 -2.07 -2.72 9.52
C GLY A 43 -3.15 -3.33 10.42
N SER A 44 -4.04 -4.18 9.91
CA SER A 44 -5.04 -4.88 10.71
C SER A 44 -4.47 -6.16 11.35
N ASN A 45 -5.03 -6.55 12.50
CA ASN A 45 -4.63 -7.75 13.23
C ASN A 45 -4.98 -9.03 12.46
N CYS A 46 -3.96 -9.82 12.16
CA CYS A 46 -4.10 -11.08 11.46
C CYS A 46 -3.54 -12.23 12.28
N THR A 47 -3.91 -13.44 11.88
CA THR A 47 -3.34 -14.70 12.40
C THR A 47 -2.75 -15.54 11.27
N THR A 48 -3.22 -15.32 10.04
CA THR A 48 -2.81 -16.05 8.84
C THR A 48 -2.83 -15.12 7.63
N ASP A 49 -2.03 -15.44 6.61
CA ASP A 49 -1.91 -14.66 5.38
C ASP A 49 -3.23 -14.48 4.63
N ILE A 50 -4.16 -15.44 4.74
CA ILE A 50 -5.43 -15.41 3.99
C ILE A 50 -6.38 -14.30 4.44
N GLN A 51 -6.17 -13.75 5.64
CA GLN A 51 -6.95 -12.64 6.20
C GLN A 51 -6.49 -11.29 5.64
N CYS A 52 -5.30 -11.26 5.05
CA CYS A 52 -4.67 -10.06 4.57
C CYS A 52 -4.99 -9.80 3.08
N PRO A 53 -5.02 -8.53 2.65
CA PRO A 53 -5.39 -8.17 1.29
C PRO A 53 -4.34 -8.64 0.27
N SER A 54 -4.64 -8.58 -1.03
CA SER A 54 -3.70 -9.02 -2.07
C SER A 54 -2.32 -8.38 -1.93
N ASN A 55 -1.28 -9.18 -2.20
CA ASN A 55 0.14 -8.79 -2.10
C ASN A 55 0.61 -8.40 -0.69
N SER A 56 -0.10 -8.87 0.33
CA SER A 56 0.31 -8.72 1.73
C SER A 56 0.52 -10.07 2.41
N VAL A 57 1.09 -10.03 3.61
CA VAL A 57 1.50 -11.17 4.42
C VAL A 57 1.23 -10.83 5.88
N CYS A 58 0.89 -11.84 6.68
CA CYS A 58 0.68 -11.66 8.11
C CYS A 58 2.02 -11.75 8.83
N THR A 59 2.53 -10.61 9.31
CA THR A 59 3.86 -10.53 9.94
C THR A 59 3.77 -9.98 11.35
N GLN A 60 4.61 -10.50 12.23
CA GLN A 60 4.72 -10.03 13.59
C GLN A 60 5.52 -8.72 13.64
N ASN A 61 4.97 -7.71 14.31
CA ASN A 61 5.68 -6.47 14.60
C ASN A 61 6.59 -6.61 15.84
N SER A 62 7.37 -5.57 16.15
CA SER A 62 8.29 -5.54 17.29
C SER A 62 7.63 -5.70 18.67
N CYS A 63 6.31 -5.52 18.77
CA CYS A 63 5.53 -5.70 19.99
C CYS A 63 4.93 -7.11 20.11
N GLY A 64 5.24 -8.01 19.17
CA GLY A 64 4.71 -9.38 19.16
C GLY A 64 3.30 -9.52 18.57
N ILE A 65 2.74 -8.46 17.99
CA ILE A 65 1.39 -8.43 17.39
C ILE A 65 1.51 -8.73 15.90
N TYR A 66 0.66 -9.62 15.39
CA TYR A 66 0.61 -9.98 13.98
C TYR A 66 -0.29 -9.02 13.20
N LEU A 67 0.29 -8.37 12.20
CA LEU A 67 -0.37 -7.37 11.35
C LEU A 67 -0.20 -7.71 9.88
N CYS A 68 -1.20 -7.37 9.07
CA CYS A 68 -1.08 -7.45 7.61
C CYS A 68 -0.10 -6.39 7.11
N THR A 69 0.99 -6.81 6.47
CA THR A 69 2.02 -5.93 5.89
C THR A 69 2.28 -6.29 4.43
N CYS A 70 2.80 -5.35 3.65
CA CYS A 70 3.09 -5.61 2.26
C CYS A 70 4.23 -6.60 2.07
N ARG A 71 4.08 -7.49 1.09
CA ARG A 71 5.17 -8.36 0.66
C ARG A 71 6.32 -7.51 0.11
N LYS A 72 7.50 -8.10 0.06
CA LYS A 72 8.69 -7.49 -0.56
C LYS A 72 8.34 -6.96 -1.96
N ASP A 73 8.80 -5.75 -2.26
CA ASP A 73 8.57 -5.00 -3.51
C ASP A 73 7.14 -4.44 -3.69
N PHE A 74 6.28 -4.55 -2.68
CA PHE A 74 4.96 -3.90 -2.63
C PHE A 74 4.90 -2.87 -1.50
N PHE A 75 4.11 -1.83 -1.73
CA PHE A 75 4.01 -0.68 -0.84
C PHE A 75 2.57 -0.38 -0.50
N GLU A 76 2.35 0.01 0.75
CA GLU A 76 1.02 0.41 1.23
C GLU A 76 0.66 1.76 0.60
N ILE A 77 -0.41 1.75 -0.19
CA ILE A 77 -0.95 2.91 -0.86
C ILE A 77 -2.46 2.83 -0.73
N GLU A 78 -3.03 3.77 0.03
CA GLU A 78 -4.47 3.88 0.29
C GLU A 78 -5.05 2.59 0.90
N GLY A 79 -4.30 1.93 1.80
CA GLY A 79 -4.71 0.70 2.47
C GLY A 79 -4.46 -0.58 1.69
N PHE A 80 -3.81 -0.52 0.51
CA PHE A 80 -3.52 -1.67 -0.35
C PHE A 80 -2.05 -1.80 -0.70
N CYS A 81 -1.57 -3.04 -0.85
CA CYS A 81 -0.22 -3.31 -1.30
C CYS A 81 -0.13 -3.28 -2.82
N ARG A 82 0.55 -2.25 -3.34
CA ARG A 82 0.74 -2.02 -4.77
C ARG A 82 2.21 -2.07 -5.13
N LYS A 83 2.50 -2.66 -6.29
CA LYS A 83 3.81 -2.52 -6.91
C LYS A 83 3.87 -1.14 -7.55
N VAL A 84 4.91 -0.39 -7.23
CA VAL A 84 5.12 0.93 -7.81
C VAL A 84 6.49 1.09 -8.43
N ALA A 85 6.59 2.09 -9.28
CA ALA A 85 7.72 2.41 -10.11
C ALA A 85 8.11 3.87 -9.86
N GLY A 86 9.40 4.08 -9.54
CA GLY A 86 9.95 5.42 -9.35
C GLY A 86 10.17 6.14 -10.68
N ILE A 87 10.54 7.42 -10.63
CA ILE A 87 10.90 8.24 -11.78
C ILE A 87 11.93 7.54 -12.66
N GLY A 88 11.73 7.57 -13.97
CA GLY A 88 12.59 6.93 -14.96
C GLY A 88 12.34 5.43 -15.16
N SER A 89 11.62 4.77 -14.24
CA SER A 89 11.22 3.38 -14.38
C SER A 89 10.19 3.22 -15.48
N GLU A 90 10.16 2.04 -16.09
CA GLU A 90 9.16 1.69 -17.09
C GLU A 90 7.76 1.61 -16.48
N CYS A 91 6.76 2.06 -17.24
CA CYS A 91 5.36 2.06 -16.82
C CYS A 91 4.45 1.75 -17.99
N ASN A 92 3.37 1.02 -17.70
CA ASN A 92 2.27 0.78 -18.64
C ASN A 92 1.04 1.64 -18.33
N SER A 93 0.99 2.24 -17.15
CA SER A 93 -0.13 3.01 -16.63
C SER A 93 0.38 4.05 -15.63
N THR A 94 -0.32 5.19 -15.51
CA THR A 94 -0.03 6.19 -14.47
C THR A 94 -0.19 5.63 -13.06
N THR A 95 -1.03 4.60 -12.88
CA THR A 95 -1.29 4.01 -11.56
C THR A 95 -0.11 3.26 -10.96
N VAL A 96 0.91 2.91 -11.76
CA VAL A 96 2.13 2.29 -11.23
C VAL A 96 3.20 3.32 -10.85
N CYS A 97 3.08 4.56 -11.32
CA CYS A 97 4.06 5.60 -11.01
C CYS A 97 3.80 6.20 -9.63
N TYR A 98 4.85 6.23 -8.80
CA TYR A 98 4.78 6.78 -7.45
C TYR A 98 5.99 7.70 -7.19
N PRO A 99 5.84 8.80 -6.40
CA PRO A 99 4.65 9.27 -5.68
C PRO A 99 3.53 9.83 -6.56
N SER A 100 2.41 10.24 -5.97
CA SER A 100 1.21 10.78 -6.67
C SER A 100 1.49 12.02 -7.53
N SER A 101 2.64 12.67 -7.36
CA SER A 101 3.16 13.74 -8.22
C SER A 101 3.78 13.23 -9.54
N THR A 102 3.75 11.93 -9.79
CA THR A 102 4.27 11.28 -11.00
C THR A 102 3.16 10.73 -11.89
N GLU A 103 3.46 10.57 -13.17
CA GLU A 103 2.58 9.91 -14.14
C GLU A 103 3.38 9.16 -15.20
N CYS A 104 2.71 8.25 -15.91
CA CYS A 104 3.33 7.54 -17.01
C CYS A 104 3.39 8.45 -18.24
N LYS A 105 4.60 8.84 -18.65
CA LYS A 105 4.82 9.73 -19.80
C LYS A 105 4.75 8.97 -21.13
N PRO A 106 4.60 9.64 -22.28
CA PRO A 106 4.48 9.00 -23.61
C PRO A 106 5.62 8.04 -24.00
N ARG A 107 6.76 8.07 -23.30
CA ARG A 107 7.88 7.12 -23.46
C ARG A 107 7.78 5.89 -22.55
N GLN A 108 6.60 5.61 -22.01
CA GLN A 108 6.37 4.52 -21.05
C GLN A 108 7.34 4.58 -19.87
N ARG A 109 7.61 5.80 -19.39
CA ARG A 109 8.46 6.03 -18.22
C ARG A 109 7.80 6.95 -17.22
N CYS A 110 7.91 6.63 -15.94
CA CYS A 110 7.40 7.47 -14.88
C CYS A 110 8.16 8.80 -14.87
N GLY A 111 7.41 9.90 -14.81
CA GLY A 111 7.97 11.25 -14.74
C GLY A 111 7.00 12.21 -14.07
N CYS A 112 7.41 13.46 -13.87
CA CYS A 112 6.59 14.42 -13.13
C CYS A 112 5.31 14.79 -13.87
N LYS A 113 4.18 14.60 -13.20
CA LYS A 113 2.87 15.03 -13.67
C LYS A 113 2.79 16.55 -13.67
N PHE A 114 2.07 17.16 -14.61
CA PHE A 114 1.82 18.60 -14.55
C PHE A 114 0.98 18.96 -13.30
N PRO A 115 1.33 20.01 -12.52
CA PRO A 115 2.35 21.04 -12.79
C PRO A 115 3.72 20.80 -12.11
N PHE A 116 4.00 19.60 -11.61
CA PHE A 116 5.26 19.27 -10.94
C PHE A 116 6.45 19.24 -11.91
N VAL A 117 7.61 19.63 -11.39
CA VAL A 117 8.90 19.63 -12.08
C VAL A 117 9.90 18.74 -11.36
N LEU A 118 10.82 18.14 -12.13
CA LEU A 118 11.85 17.28 -11.57
C LEU A 118 12.93 18.13 -10.89
N LYS A 119 13.14 17.89 -9.60
CA LYS A 119 14.18 18.52 -8.78
C LYS A 119 14.82 17.46 -7.88
N ASN A 120 16.12 17.21 -8.06
CA ASN A 120 16.91 16.22 -7.32
C ASN A 120 16.23 14.84 -7.19
N GLY A 121 15.65 14.32 -8.27
CA GLY A 121 15.02 13.00 -8.27
C GLY A 121 13.58 12.98 -7.74
N PHE A 122 13.01 14.13 -7.42
CA PHE A 122 11.62 14.26 -6.96
C PHE A 122 10.80 15.19 -7.83
N CYS A 123 9.49 14.94 -7.89
CA CYS A 123 8.55 15.82 -8.55
C CYS A 123 7.95 16.79 -7.54
N VAL A 124 8.33 18.07 -7.68
CA VAL A 124 7.89 19.14 -6.78
C VAL A 124 7.18 20.26 -7.53
N LEU A 125 6.30 21.01 -6.85
CA LEU A 125 5.73 22.21 -7.43
C LEU A 125 6.84 23.24 -7.78
N PRO A 126 6.71 23.99 -8.89
CA PRO A 126 7.69 25.01 -9.26
C PRO A 126 7.92 26.01 -8.14
N GLY A 127 9.19 26.32 -7.87
CA GLY A 127 9.59 27.26 -6.82
C GLY A 127 9.56 26.70 -5.40
N LYS A 128 9.22 25.42 -5.19
CA LYS A 128 9.30 24.80 -3.86
C LYS A 128 10.71 24.33 -3.52
N SER A 129 11.05 24.50 -2.26
CA SER A 129 12.27 24.01 -1.61
C SER A 129 12.09 22.56 -1.19
N ILE A 130 13.11 21.75 -1.42
CA ILE A 130 13.17 20.35 -0.95
C ILE A 130 13.95 20.28 0.36
N VAL A 131 14.12 19.07 0.90
CA VAL A 131 14.88 18.86 2.14
C VAL A 131 16.25 19.54 2.09
N ASN A 132 16.66 20.12 3.22
CA ASN A 132 17.92 20.84 3.40
C ASN A 132 18.09 22.13 2.58
N GLU A 133 17.09 22.54 1.80
CA GLU A 133 17.10 23.85 1.14
C GLU A 133 16.51 24.95 2.02
N GLN A 134 16.90 26.19 1.72
CA GLN A 134 16.46 27.36 2.47
C GLN A 134 14.96 27.61 2.30
N CYS A 135 14.35 28.13 3.36
CA CYS A 135 12.96 28.54 3.38
C CYS A 135 12.78 29.75 4.31
N THR A 136 11.75 30.54 4.04
CA THR A 136 11.29 31.61 4.94
C THR A 136 10.05 31.14 5.70
N THR A 137 9.17 30.42 5.01
CA THR A 137 7.92 29.89 5.56
C THR A 137 7.73 28.43 5.16
N THR A 138 6.88 27.71 5.90
CA THR A 138 6.50 26.33 5.56
C THR A 138 5.90 26.21 4.15
N ALA A 139 5.27 27.28 3.64
CA ALA A 139 4.73 27.27 2.29
C ALA A 139 5.83 27.20 1.22
N ASP A 140 7.07 27.54 1.53
CA ASP A 140 8.18 27.44 0.58
C ASP A 140 8.60 25.98 0.37
N CYS A 141 8.40 25.12 1.37
CA CYS A 141 8.78 23.72 1.31
C CYS A 141 7.77 22.88 0.50
N ALA A 142 8.27 21.83 -0.16
CA ALA A 142 7.46 20.85 -0.87
C ALA A 142 6.61 20.02 0.11
N ALA A 143 5.37 20.46 0.35
CA ALA A 143 4.44 19.84 1.28
C ALA A 143 4.11 18.38 0.91
N GLU A 144 4.14 18.05 -0.39
CA GLU A 144 4.01 16.71 -0.95
C GLU A 144 5.12 15.74 -0.51
N GLN A 145 6.20 16.27 0.05
CA GLN A 145 7.29 15.50 0.67
C GLN A 145 7.26 15.57 2.19
N HIS A 146 6.15 15.98 2.81
CA HIS A 146 6.00 16.11 4.27
C HIS A 146 7.08 17.01 4.90
N LEU A 147 7.42 18.11 4.23
CA LEU A 147 8.42 19.07 4.68
C LEU A 147 7.77 20.29 5.35
N LYS A 148 8.45 20.83 6.36
CA LYS A 148 8.13 22.12 6.98
C LYS A 148 9.39 22.98 7.11
N CYS A 149 9.20 24.30 7.14
CA CYS A 149 10.30 25.20 7.39
C CYS A 149 10.63 25.21 8.88
N LYS A 150 11.88 24.88 9.21
CA LYS A 150 12.39 24.92 10.59
C LYS A 150 13.83 25.42 10.56
N ASP A 151 14.12 26.43 11.37
CA ASP A 151 15.45 27.05 11.45
C ASP A 151 15.96 27.58 10.09
N GLY A 152 15.04 28.07 9.24
CA GLY A 152 15.35 28.58 7.91
C GLY A 152 15.63 27.51 6.85
N ILE A 153 15.39 26.23 7.17
CA ILE A 153 15.67 25.09 6.29
C ILE A 153 14.44 24.16 6.24
N CYS A 154 14.16 23.60 5.06
CA CYS A 154 13.10 22.60 4.93
C CYS A 154 13.53 21.27 5.55
N GLN A 155 12.79 20.83 6.57
CA GLN A 155 13.02 19.61 7.33
C GLN A 155 11.75 18.76 7.39
N CYS A 156 11.88 17.47 7.71
CA CYS A 156 10.73 16.58 7.85
C CYS A 156 9.77 17.06 8.95
N MET A 157 8.47 16.94 8.67
CA MET A 157 7.41 17.15 9.65
C MET A 157 7.52 16.14 10.80
N PRO A 158 7.00 16.45 12.00
CA PRO A 158 6.95 15.49 13.11
C PRO A 158 6.24 14.20 12.68
N GLY A 159 6.80 13.05 13.07
CA GLY A 159 6.31 11.74 12.63
C GLY A 159 6.92 11.24 11.31
N PHE A 160 7.79 12.04 10.67
CA PHE A 160 8.55 11.64 9.49
C PHE A 160 10.05 11.79 9.73
N VAL A 161 10.82 10.89 9.13
CA VAL A 161 12.28 10.90 9.17
C VAL A 161 12.86 10.86 7.77
N LEU A 162 14.04 11.45 7.63
CA LEU A 162 14.76 11.46 6.37
C LEU A 162 15.34 10.06 6.13
N ALA A 163 14.93 9.43 5.03
CA ALA A 163 15.44 8.12 4.63
C ALA A 163 15.81 8.09 3.16
N SER A 164 16.81 7.27 2.84
CA SER A 164 17.17 7.02 1.45
C SER A 164 16.07 6.20 0.79
N VAL A 165 15.56 6.70 -0.32
CA VAL A 165 14.44 6.08 -1.04
C VAL A 165 14.91 4.90 -1.91
N LYS A 166 16.22 4.67 -1.96
CA LYS A 166 16.81 3.55 -2.72
C LYS A 166 16.28 2.20 -2.23
N ASP A 167 15.96 2.09 -0.95
CA ASP A 167 15.45 0.87 -0.34
C ASP A 167 13.94 0.68 -0.54
N PHE A 168 13.22 1.75 -0.93
CA PHE A 168 11.75 1.75 -0.99
C PHE A 168 11.20 1.97 -2.41
N TYR A 169 11.66 2.96 -3.18
CA TYR A 169 11.03 3.26 -4.48
C TYR A 169 12.01 3.33 -5.65
N GLN A 170 13.26 2.86 -5.46
CA GLN A 170 14.33 3.00 -6.45
C GLN A 170 14.50 4.46 -6.92
N LEU A 171 14.07 5.42 -6.09
CA LEU A 171 14.17 6.84 -6.36
C LEU A 171 15.53 7.34 -5.85
N PRO A 172 16.26 8.13 -6.66
CA PRO A 172 17.46 8.80 -6.18
C PRO A 172 17.07 9.96 -5.25
N GLY A 173 17.66 9.99 -4.06
CA GLY A 173 17.49 11.08 -3.09
C GLY A 173 17.01 10.60 -1.72
N GLU A 174 16.83 11.57 -0.82
CA GLU A 174 16.28 11.36 0.51
C GLU A 174 14.90 12.00 0.59
N MET A 175 13.92 11.29 1.16
CA MET A 175 12.58 11.83 1.39
C MET A 175 12.14 11.60 2.84
N CYS A 176 11.16 12.38 3.27
CA CYS A 176 10.55 12.17 4.57
C CYS A 176 9.55 11.03 4.50
N ILE A 177 9.88 9.92 5.16
CA ILE A 177 9.00 8.76 5.29
C ILE A 177 8.43 8.66 6.70
N PRO A 178 7.22 8.11 6.88
CA PRO A 178 6.66 7.89 8.21
C PRO A 178 7.62 7.05 9.07
N VAL A 179 7.80 7.42 10.34
CA VAL A 179 8.65 6.68 11.28
C VAL A 179 8.23 5.21 11.45
N ASN A 180 6.96 4.90 11.22
CA ASN A 180 6.41 3.55 11.31
C ASN A 180 6.76 2.65 10.10
N SER A 181 7.34 3.22 9.04
CA SER A 181 7.74 2.49 7.82
C SER A 181 9.17 1.92 7.87
N LEU A 182 9.90 2.13 8.98
CA LEU A 182 11.30 1.72 9.17
C LEU A 182 11.48 0.57 10.18
N ALA A 183 10.39 -0.11 10.54
CA ALA A 183 10.40 -1.23 11.50
C ALA A 183 10.44 -2.58 10.78
#